data_AF-A0A2E8H0D0-F1
#
_entry.id   AF-A0A2E8H0D0-F1
#
_cell.length_a   1.000
_cell.length_b   1.000
_cell.length_c   1.000
_cell.angle_alpha   90.00
_cell.angle_beta   90.00
_cell.angle_gamma   90.00
#
_symmetry.space_group_name_H-M   'P 1'
#
loop_
_entity.id
_entity.type
_entity.pdbx_description
1 polymer ?
#
loop_
_entity_poly.entity_id
_entity_poly.type
_entity_poly.pdbx_seq_one_letter_code
_entity_poly.pdbx_strand_id
1 'polypeptide(L)'
;MFPASITMLLTACGSGDLTLNEADPDIVAQKPTWTQVEPIFQRECVPCHAGTDETGDDDDDDARDKRLLAAASSNDPGLESCRSVMNNSEDIISEVFRNNTMPPGAWPRLTSKERLTIERWMATGQAACD
;
A
#
# COMPACT_ATOMS: atom_id res chain seq x y z
N MET A 1 19.13 43.05 -40.39
CA MET A 1 19.61 42.11 -39.35
C MET A 1 18.79 42.39 -38.10
N PHE A 2 17.74 41.62 -37.85
CA PHE A 2 16.91 41.74 -36.65
C PHE A 2 17.11 40.48 -35.80
N PRO A 3 17.39 40.58 -34.49
CA PRO A 3 17.58 39.40 -33.67
C PRO A 3 16.23 38.73 -33.43
N ALA A 4 16.18 37.43 -33.73
CA ALA A 4 15.07 36.56 -33.37
C ALA A 4 15.02 36.46 -31.84
N SER A 5 13.97 37.00 -31.24
CA SER A 5 13.66 36.78 -29.83
C SER A 5 13.12 35.35 -29.69
N ILE A 6 13.91 34.48 -29.06
CA ILE A 6 13.46 33.18 -28.59
C ILE A 6 12.58 33.43 -27.37
N THR A 7 11.26 33.49 -27.60
CA THR A 7 10.29 33.40 -26.52
C THR A 7 10.20 31.93 -26.10
N MET A 8 11.01 31.52 -25.12
CA MET A 8 10.74 30.29 -24.37
C MET A 8 9.47 30.49 -23.54
N LEU A 9 8.35 30.02 -24.07
CA LEU A 9 7.12 29.82 -23.30
C LEU A 9 7.37 28.69 -22.30
N LEU A 10 7.77 29.05 -21.08
CA LEU A 10 7.69 28.19 -19.89
C LEU A 10 6.21 27.92 -19.58
N THR A 11 5.63 26.95 -20.29
CA THR A 11 4.30 26.41 -19.97
C THR A 11 4.50 25.13 -19.19
N ALA A 12 4.84 25.25 -17.91
CA ALA A 12 4.99 24.10 -17.03
C ALA A 12 4.43 24.45 -15.64
N CYS A 13 3.10 24.36 -15.50
CA CYS A 13 2.32 24.24 -14.25
C CYS A 13 0.83 24.08 -14.63
N GLY A 14 0.51 23.13 -15.52
CA GLY A 14 -0.88 22.89 -15.98
C GLY A 14 -1.49 21.56 -15.53
N SER A 15 -0.74 20.74 -14.78
CA SER A 15 -1.11 19.35 -14.46
C SER A 15 -1.56 19.18 -13.00
N GLY A 16 -2.05 20.25 -12.36
CA GLY A 16 -2.28 20.30 -10.91
C GLY A 16 -3.32 19.31 -10.36
N ASP A 17 -4.17 18.74 -11.22
CA ASP A 17 -5.34 17.95 -10.81
C ASP A 17 -5.30 16.48 -11.21
N LEU A 18 -4.24 16.03 -11.90
CA LEU A 18 -4.14 14.64 -12.36
C LEU A 18 -3.69 13.71 -11.22
N THR A 19 -4.35 12.56 -11.10
CA THR A 19 -3.86 11.43 -10.32
C THR A 19 -2.57 10.89 -10.94
N LEU A 20 -1.76 10.16 -10.16
CA LEU A 20 -0.54 9.54 -10.68
C LEU A 20 -0.85 8.60 -11.87
N ASN A 21 -1.99 7.93 -11.84
CA ASN A 21 -2.47 7.06 -12.91
C ASN A 21 -2.74 7.81 -14.22
N GLU A 22 -3.13 9.08 -14.16
CA GLU A 22 -3.42 9.92 -15.34
C GLU A 22 -2.18 10.67 -15.83
N ALA A 23 -1.34 11.13 -14.90
CA ALA A 23 -0.11 11.86 -15.22
C ALA A 23 0.97 10.95 -15.81
N ASP A 24 1.08 9.72 -15.32
CA ASP A 24 2.05 8.72 -15.77
C ASP A 24 1.48 7.30 -15.60
N PRO A 25 0.67 6.81 -16.55
CA PRO A 25 0.04 5.49 -16.44
C PRO A 25 1.05 4.33 -16.43
N ASP A 26 2.25 4.53 -16.96
CA ASP A 26 3.26 3.47 -17.15
C ASP A 26 4.28 3.41 -15.99
N ILE A 27 4.21 4.33 -15.02
CA ILE A 27 5.07 4.34 -13.82
C ILE A 27 4.95 3.08 -12.96
N VAL A 28 3.81 2.39 -13.08
CA VAL A 28 3.46 1.12 -12.43
C VAL A 28 2.91 0.18 -13.50
N ALA A 29 3.07 -1.13 -13.32
CA ALA A 29 2.46 -2.11 -14.22
C ALA A 29 0.92 -1.98 -14.23
N GLN A 30 0.27 -2.24 -15.37
CA GLN A 30 -1.19 -2.21 -15.45
C GLN A 30 -1.86 -3.32 -14.63
N LYS A 31 -1.17 -4.46 -14.48
CA LYS A 31 -1.55 -5.58 -13.61
C LYS A 31 -0.31 -6.01 -12.84
N PRO A 32 0.02 -5.36 -11.71
CA PRO A 32 1.17 -5.76 -10.91
C PRO A 32 1.01 -7.21 -10.43
N THR A 33 2.12 -7.93 -10.26
CA THR A 33 2.13 -9.29 -9.70
C THR A 33 2.34 -9.27 -8.18
N TRP A 34 2.06 -10.39 -7.51
CA TRP A 34 2.36 -10.52 -6.07
C TRP A 34 3.83 -10.17 -5.76
N THR A 35 4.78 -10.63 -6.57
CA THR A 35 6.22 -10.32 -6.39
C THR A 35 6.53 -8.81 -6.43
N GLN A 36 5.70 -8.00 -7.09
CA GLN A 36 5.86 -6.55 -7.13
C GLN A 36 5.22 -5.85 -5.91
N VAL A 37 4.25 -6.49 -5.28
CA VAL A 37 3.42 -5.93 -4.20
C VAL A 37 3.90 -6.38 -2.82
N GLU A 38 4.32 -7.63 -2.70
CA GLU A 38 4.84 -8.26 -1.48
C GLU A 38 5.90 -7.41 -0.78
N PRO A 39 6.92 -6.83 -1.45
CA PRO A 39 7.94 -6.03 -0.77
C PRO A 39 7.39 -4.72 -0.16
N ILE A 40 6.22 -4.25 -0.61
CA ILE A 40 5.54 -3.09 -0.02
C ILE A 40 4.85 -3.54 1.27
N PHE A 41 4.08 -4.62 1.24
CA PHE A 41 3.41 -5.17 2.43
C PHE A 41 4.41 -5.54 3.52
N GLN A 42 5.50 -6.24 3.15
CA GLN A 42 6.56 -6.64 4.08
C GLN A 42 7.23 -5.44 4.78
N ARG A 43 7.32 -4.28 4.10
CA ARG A 43 7.95 -3.09 4.65
C ARG A 43 6.98 -2.20 5.43
N GLU A 44 5.78 -1.99 4.90
CA GLU A 44 4.87 -0.93 5.35
C GLU A 44 3.71 -1.46 6.20
N CYS A 45 3.36 -2.74 6.07
CA CYS A 45 2.19 -3.34 6.73
C CYS A 45 2.60 -4.38 7.79
N VAL A 46 3.37 -5.38 7.38
CA VAL A 46 3.77 -6.53 8.22
C VAL A 46 4.43 -6.13 9.55
N PRO A 47 5.21 -5.04 9.68
CA PRO A 47 5.78 -4.68 10.99
C PRO A 47 4.75 -4.47 12.11
N CYS A 48 3.51 -4.12 11.77
CA CYS A 48 2.39 -3.99 12.71
C CYS A 48 1.31 -5.07 12.49
N HIS A 49 1.23 -5.64 11.29
CA HIS A 49 0.21 -6.59 10.87
C HIS A 49 0.83 -7.98 10.62
N ALA A 50 1.77 -8.39 11.49
CA ALA A 50 2.34 -9.74 11.50
C ALA A 50 1.55 -10.59 12.50
N GLY A 51 1.11 -11.78 12.12
CA GLY A 51 0.21 -12.57 12.97
C GLY A 51 -0.50 -13.68 12.22
N THR A 52 -0.97 -14.68 12.97
CA THR A 52 -1.27 -16.02 12.47
C THR A 52 -2.33 -16.06 11.38
N ASP A 53 -1.87 -16.35 10.17
CA ASP A 53 -2.66 -16.74 9.00
C ASP A 53 -3.60 -17.95 9.28
N GLU A 54 -3.45 -18.68 10.38
CA GLU A 54 -4.20 -19.91 10.66
C GLU A 54 -4.27 -20.17 12.18
N THR A 55 -5.38 -19.85 12.85
CA THR A 55 -6.05 -20.65 13.90
C THR A 55 -7.06 -19.80 14.66
N GLY A 56 -8.31 -20.27 14.73
CA GLY A 56 -9.25 -19.82 15.75
C GLY A 56 -8.84 -20.37 17.12
N ASP A 57 -9.09 -19.55 18.14
CA ASP A 57 -9.27 -19.90 19.55
C ASP A 57 -8.14 -20.67 20.28
N ASP A 58 -7.48 -20.00 21.22
CA ASP A 58 -7.65 -20.23 22.68
C ASP A 58 -6.42 -19.76 23.49
N ASP A 59 -6.69 -18.97 24.53
CA ASP A 59 -5.96 -18.80 25.80
C ASP A 59 -4.43 -18.96 25.84
N ASP A 60 -3.67 -17.86 26.00
CA ASP A 60 -2.38 -17.92 26.71
C ASP A 60 -1.96 -16.58 27.34
N ASP A 61 -1.95 -16.57 28.67
CA ASP A 61 -1.67 -15.49 29.63
C ASP A 61 -0.18 -15.06 29.73
N ASP A 62 0.64 -15.20 28.68
CA ASP A 62 2.07 -14.84 28.75
C ASP A 62 2.40 -13.51 28.06
N ALA A 63 1.79 -12.45 28.58
CA ALA A 63 2.02 -11.06 28.20
C ALA A 63 3.28 -10.44 28.85
N ARG A 64 4.45 -11.09 28.81
CA ARG A 64 5.68 -10.50 29.41
C ARG A 64 6.94 -10.38 28.57
N ASP A 65 6.92 -10.75 27.29
CA ASP A 65 8.05 -10.43 26.38
C ASP A 65 7.63 -9.81 25.03
N LYS A 66 6.40 -9.29 24.92
CA LYS A 66 5.89 -8.64 23.70
C LYS A 66 6.20 -7.14 23.62
N ARG A 67 7.06 -6.56 24.46
CA ARG A 67 7.23 -5.09 24.50
C ARG A 67 7.99 -4.50 23.30
N LEU A 68 8.67 -5.35 22.50
CA LEU A 68 9.22 -4.99 21.18
C LEU A 68 8.33 -5.45 20.01
N LEU A 69 7.30 -6.26 20.28
CA LEU A 69 6.33 -6.83 19.33
C LEU A 69 4.89 -6.33 19.58
N ALA A 70 4.72 -5.31 20.43
CA ALA A 70 3.43 -4.75 20.83
C ALA A 70 2.73 -3.96 19.70
N ALA A 71 3.33 -3.92 18.51
CA ALA A 71 2.70 -3.42 17.29
C ALA A 71 1.89 -4.49 16.56
N ALA A 72 2.25 -5.77 16.71
CA ALA A 72 1.47 -6.90 16.21
C ALA A 72 0.33 -7.19 17.20
N SER A 73 -0.83 -6.60 16.93
CA SER A 73 -2.05 -6.96 17.65
C SER A 73 -2.30 -8.46 17.47
N SER A 74 -2.58 -9.19 18.55
CA SER A 74 -2.94 -10.62 18.48
C SER A 74 -4.26 -10.88 17.75
N ASN A 75 -4.99 -9.82 17.40
CA ASN A 75 -6.23 -9.84 16.63
C ASN A 75 -6.04 -9.25 15.23
N ASP A 76 -4.79 -9.02 14.81
CA ASP A 76 -4.48 -8.41 13.53
C ASP A 76 -4.47 -9.46 12.41
N PRO A 77 -5.18 -9.25 11.29
CA PRO A 77 -5.06 -10.14 10.16
C PRO A 77 -3.61 -10.17 9.68
N GLY A 78 -2.98 -11.35 9.70
CA GLY A 78 -1.66 -11.52 9.08
C GLY A 78 -1.68 -10.98 7.65
N LEU A 79 -0.70 -10.16 7.26
CA LEU A 79 -0.56 -9.61 5.91
C LEU A 79 0.68 -10.15 5.19
N GLU A 80 1.20 -11.31 5.63
CA GLU A 80 2.44 -11.90 5.16
C GLU A 80 2.29 -12.63 3.82
N SER A 81 1.09 -13.12 3.50
CA SER A 81 0.82 -13.93 2.32
C SER A 81 -0.18 -13.28 1.37
N CYS A 82 -0.06 -13.60 0.07
CA CYS A 82 -0.95 -13.09 -0.98
C CYS A 82 -2.42 -13.33 -0.62
N ARG A 83 -2.73 -14.54 -0.18
CA ARG A 83 -4.09 -14.94 0.17
C ARG A 83 -4.61 -14.17 1.38
N SER A 84 -3.78 -13.96 2.40
CA SER A 84 -4.22 -13.19 3.57
C SER A 84 -4.44 -11.72 3.23
N VAL A 85 -3.57 -11.11 2.43
CA VAL A 85 -3.78 -9.73 1.95
C VAL A 85 -5.08 -9.62 1.14
N MET A 86 -5.35 -10.56 0.23
CA MET A 86 -6.57 -10.53 -0.58
C MET A 86 -7.83 -10.78 0.25
N ASN A 87 -7.77 -11.65 1.26
CA ASN A 87 -8.87 -11.88 2.20
C ASN A 87 -9.22 -10.63 3.01
N ASN A 88 -8.25 -9.74 3.26
CA ASN A 88 -8.42 -8.49 4.01
C ASN A 88 -8.46 -7.24 3.10
N SER A 89 -8.63 -7.42 1.78
CA SER A 89 -8.52 -6.33 0.81
C SER A 89 -9.56 -5.23 0.98
N GLU A 90 -10.78 -5.56 1.41
CA GLU A 90 -11.83 -4.57 1.67
C GLU A 90 -11.46 -3.64 2.83
N ASP A 91 -10.91 -4.19 3.91
CA ASP A 91 -10.45 -3.43 5.07
C ASP A 91 -9.23 -2.59 4.74
N ILE A 92 -8.28 -3.14 3.96
CA ILE A 92 -7.12 -2.37 3.47
C ILE A 92 -7.60 -1.18 2.63
N ILE A 93 -8.56 -1.38 1.72
CA ILE A 93 -9.11 -0.29 0.90
C ILE A 93 -9.82 0.74 1.77
N SER A 94 -10.62 0.30 2.75
CA SER A 94 -11.33 1.20 3.67
C SER A 94 -10.34 2.03 4.48
N GLU A 95 -9.44 1.40 5.22
CA GLU A 95 -8.63 2.06 6.24
C GLU A 95 -7.41 2.78 5.66
N VAL A 96 -6.74 2.20 4.67
CA VAL A 96 -5.54 2.78 4.06
C VAL A 96 -5.91 3.82 3.00
N PHE A 97 -6.88 3.52 2.12
CA PHE A 97 -7.11 4.34 0.93
C PHE A 97 -8.28 5.32 1.05
N ARG A 98 -9.33 5.00 1.82
CA ARG A 98 -10.52 5.86 1.97
C ARG A 98 -10.49 6.69 3.25
N ASN A 99 -10.31 6.05 4.39
CA ASN A 99 -10.37 6.67 5.71
C ASN A 99 -9.02 7.27 6.13
N ASN A 100 -7.93 6.81 5.52
CA ASN A 100 -6.57 7.26 5.80
C ASN A 100 -6.22 7.14 7.30
N THR A 101 -6.69 6.07 7.95
CA THR A 101 -6.45 5.77 9.37
C THR A 101 -5.16 5.00 9.60
N MET A 102 -4.60 4.36 8.55
CA MET A 102 -3.38 3.53 8.62
C MET A 102 -2.20 4.06 7.77
N PRO A 103 -0.97 4.00 8.29
CA PRO A 103 -0.58 3.61 9.65
C PRO A 103 -1.00 4.63 10.74
N PRO A 104 -1.13 4.18 12.01
CA PRO A 104 -1.53 5.04 13.12
C PRO A 104 -0.49 6.13 13.40
N GLY A 105 -0.91 7.24 14.02
CA GLY A 105 0.00 8.29 14.49
C GLY A 105 0.77 8.99 13.37
N ALA A 106 2.06 9.25 13.61
CA ALA A 106 2.94 10.02 12.73
C ALA A 106 3.81 9.15 11.80
N TRP A 107 3.48 7.86 11.64
CA TRP A 107 4.21 6.97 10.75
C TRP A 107 4.05 7.43 9.28
N PRO A 108 5.09 7.30 8.45
CA PRO A 108 5.00 7.61 7.03
C PRO A 108 3.86 6.85 6.35
N ARG A 109 3.11 7.53 5.50
CA ARG A 109 2.10 6.88 4.63
C ARG A 109 2.75 6.38 3.36
N LEU A 110 2.07 5.45 2.69
CA LEU A 110 2.47 4.97 1.37
C LEU A 110 2.69 6.14 0.40
N THR A 111 3.74 6.03 -0.40
CA THR A 111 3.94 6.92 -1.54
C THR A 111 2.82 6.72 -2.56
N SER A 112 2.58 7.73 -3.41
CA SER A 112 1.59 7.62 -4.48
C SER A 112 1.84 6.43 -5.42
N LYS A 113 3.11 6.07 -5.64
CA LYS A 113 3.50 4.93 -6.47
C LYS A 113 3.14 3.59 -5.81
N GLU A 114 3.42 3.44 -4.51
CA GLU A 114 3.08 2.22 -3.77
C GLU A 114 1.57 2.04 -3.67
N ARG A 115 0.85 3.11 -3.35
CA ARG A 115 -0.62 3.11 -3.33
C ARG A 115 -1.19 2.67 -4.67
N LEU A 116 -0.74 3.26 -5.79
CA LEU A 116 -1.20 2.89 -7.12
C LEU A 116 -0.85 1.43 -7.47
N THR A 117 0.31 0.93 -7.02
CA THR A 117 0.72 -0.47 -7.21
C THR A 117 -0.24 -1.42 -6.49
N ILE A 118 -0.60 -1.14 -5.24
CA ILE A 118 -1.53 -1.96 -4.47
C ILE A 118 -2.96 -1.85 -5.02
N GLU A 119 -3.46 -0.64 -5.32
CA GLU A 119 -4.80 -0.43 -5.87
C GLU A 119 -5.01 -1.19 -7.19
N ARG A 120 -4.03 -1.15 -8.11
CA ARG A 120 -4.10 -1.89 -9.37
C ARG A 120 -4.04 -3.40 -9.19
N TRP A 121 -3.22 -3.88 -8.26
CA TRP A 121 -3.13 -5.31 -7.97
C TRP A 121 -4.42 -5.83 -7.32
N MET A 122 -4.97 -5.13 -6.32
CA MET A 122 -6.24 -5.53 -5.69
C MET A 122 -7.42 -5.52 -6.67
N ALA A 123 -7.40 -4.62 -7.66
CA ALA A 123 -8.40 -4.60 -8.73
C ALA A 123 -8.42 -5.88 -9.59
N THR A 124 -7.37 -6.71 -9.55
CA THR A 124 -7.37 -8.02 -10.23
C THR A 124 -8.07 -9.13 -9.46
N GLY A 125 -8.40 -8.92 -8.18
CA GLY A 125 -9.10 -9.91 -7.35
C GLY A 125 -8.24 -11.13 -6.99
N GLN A 126 -8.86 -12.20 -6.49
CA GLN A 126 -8.13 -13.38 -5.98
C GLN A 126 -7.23 -14.06 -7.03
N ALA A 127 -7.54 -13.91 -8.31
CA ALA A 127 -6.73 -14.44 -9.42
C ALA A 127 -5.30 -13.84 -9.47
N ALA A 128 -5.01 -12.82 -8.67
CA ALA A 128 -3.67 -12.27 -8.51
C ALA A 128 -2.71 -13.16 -7.71
N CYS A 129 -3.23 -14.17 -7.02
CA CYS A 129 -2.47 -15.09 -6.15
C CYS A 129 -2.16 -16.45 -6.78
N ASP A 130 -2.63 -16.69 -8.02
CA ASP A 130 -2.47 -17.95 -8.75
C ASP A 130 -1.25 -17.94 -9.70
#